data_AF-A0A7S4K426-F1
#
_entry.id   AF-A0A7S4K426-F1
#
_cell.length_a   1.000
_cell.length_b   1.000
_cell.length_c   1.000
_cell.angle_alpha   90.00
_cell.angle_beta   90.00
_cell.angle_gamma   90.00
#
_symmetry.space_group_name_H-M   'P 1'
#
loop_
_entity.id
_entity.type
_entity.pdbx_description
1 polymer ?
#
loop_
_entity_poly.entity_id
_entity_poly.type
_entity_poly.pdbx_seq_one_letter_code
_entity_poly.pdbx_strand_id
1 'polypeptide(L)'
;ERLKKDIDNLPSDEKLAILQQESPEFTPLVSVFKRCVEELTNIVLPLLEKFGKSKIPTAKGMSYLELKHNILLSYCTNVSFYLLLKASGEDVEDHPVISQLVRVQIMMKNIAPLDKKLAKVLKDLLVLDKGEEEERE
;
A
#
# COMPACT_ATOMS: atom_id res chain seq x y z
N GLU A 1 23.47 23.84 -7.74
CA GLU A 1 24.39 22.79 -8.24
C GLU A 1 25.43 22.29 -7.23
N ARG A 2 25.90 23.08 -6.25
CA ARG A 2 26.90 22.60 -5.26
C ARG A 2 26.37 21.54 -4.28
N LEU A 3 25.12 21.66 -3.81
CA LEU A 3 24.50 20.72 -2.86
C LEU A 3 24.31 19.29 -3.40
N LYS A 4 23.99 19.12 -4.68
CA LYS A 4 23.75 17.78 -5.28
C LYS A 4 25.02 16.91 -5.33
N LYS A 5 26.18 17.54 -5.59
CA LYS A 5 27.47 16.85 -5.73
C LYS A 5 27.99 16.28 -4.41
N ASP A 6 27.64 16.90 -3.28
CA ASP A 6 28.08 16.45 -1.97
C ASP A 6 27.25 15.26 -1.48
N ILE A 7 25.94 15.23 -1.76
CA ILE A 7 25.05 14.13 -1.31
C ILE A 7 25.44 12.80 -1.93
N ASP A 8 25.79 12.73 -3.22
CA ASP A 8 26.09 11.46 -3.90
C ASP A 8 27.25 10.69 -3.25
N ASN A 9 28.22 11.39 -2.67
CA ASN A 9 29.40 10.80 -2.03
C ASN A 9 29.26 10.55 -0.51
N LEU A 10 28.11 10.88 0.09
CA LEU A 10 27.88 10.62 1.52
C LEU A 10 27.66 9.12 1.79
N PRO A 11 28.14 8.61 2.94
CA PRO A 11 27.78 7.28 3.41
C PRO A 11 26.27 7.15 3.62
N SER A 12 25.76 5.92 3.51
CA SER A 12 24.31 5.64 3.56
C SER A 12 23.65 6.13 4.85
N ASP A 13 24.37 6.09 5.97
CA ASP A 13 23.86 6.53 7.28
C ASP A 13 23.69 8.06 7.35
N GLU A 14 24.59 8.83 6.73
CA GLU A 14 24.49 10.29 6.66
C GLU A 14 23.37 10.73 5.71
N LYS A 15 23.19 10.03 4.58
CA LYS A 15 22.05 10.24 3.66
C LYS A 15 20.72 10.00 4.37
N LEU A 16 20.62 8.96 5.20
CA LEU A 16 19.44 8.66 6.00
C LEU A 16 19.19 9.71 7.08
N ALA A 17 20.24 10.23 7.74
CA ALA A 17 20.11 11.28 8.74
C ALA A 17 19.58 12.59 8.13
N ILE A 18 20.09 12.99 6.95
CA ILE A 18 19.59 14.16 6.22
C ILE A 18 18.12 13.97 5.85
N LEU A 19 17.76 12.80 5.31
CA LEU A 19 16.39 12.47 4.94
C LEU A 19 15.43 12.52 6.14
N GLN A 20 15.85 12.04 7.31
CA GLN A 20 15.06 12.12 8.54
C GLN A 20 14.89 13.54 9.06
N GLN A 21 15.89 14.41 8.83
CA GLN A 21 15.82 15.82 9.21
C GLN A 21 14.91 16.61 8.27
N GLU A 22 14.99 16.36 6.96
CA GLU A 22 14.21 17.10 5.95
C GLU A 22 12.80 16.55 5.76
N SER A 23 12.56 15.28 6.05
CA SER A 23 11.26 14.62 5.84
C SER A 23 11.06 13.49 6.85
N PRO A 24 10.83 13.81 8.14
CA PRO A 24 10.64 12.83 9.21
C PRO A 24 9.43 11.91 8.95
N GLU A 25 8.46 12.34 8.15
CA GLU A 25 7.30 11.57 7.71
C GLU A 25 7.63 10.47 6.69
N PHE A 26 8.81 10.51 6.08
CA PHE A 26 9.18 9.62 4.97
C PHE A 26 9.23 8.15 5.41
N THR A 27 9.96 7.86 6.49
CA THR A 27 10.11 6.48 7.00
C THR A 27 8.77 5.82 7.35
N PRO A 28 7.87 6.45 8.15
CA PRO A 28 6.57 5.85 8.42
C PRO A 28 5.73 5.72 7.14
N LEU A 29 5.78 6.68 6.21
CA LEU A 29 5.03 6.61 4.95
C LEU A 29 5.43 5.40 4.10
N VAL A 30 6.74 5.21 3.89
CA VAL A 30 7.28 4.08 3.11
C VAL A 30 6.99 2.74 3.78
N SER A 31 7.03 2.68 5.12
CA SER A 31 6.69 1.46 5.85
C SER A 31 5.24 1.02 5.60
N VAL A 32 4.30 1.95 5.61
CA VAL A 32 2.88 1.69 5.32
C VAL A 32 2.72 1.32 3.84
N PHE A 33 3.41 2.02 2.95
CA PHE A 33 3.38 1.73 1.52
C PHE A 33 3.79 0.29 1.21
N LYS A 34 4.93 -0.18 1.77
CA LYS A 34 5.38 -1.57 1.61
C LYS A 34 4.32 -2.56 2.09
N ARG A 35 3.72 -2.32 3.25
CA ARG A 35 2.63 -3.17 3.77
C ARG A 35 1.41 -3.18 2.86
N CYS A 36 1.01 -2.02 2.31
CA CYS A 36 -0.11 -1.94 1.37
C CYS A 36 0.17 -2.73 0.09
N VAL A 37 1.40 -2.67 -0.43
CA VAL A 37 1.81 -3.47 -1.60
C VAL A 37 1.76 -4.96 -1.27
N GLU A 38 2.35 -5.38 -0.14
CA GLU A 38 2.32 -6.78 0.29
C GLU A 38 0.89 -7.31 0.48
N GLU A 39 0.01 -6.52 1.10
CA GLU A 39 -1.39 -6.90 1.29
C GLU A 39 -2.14 -6.98 -0.05
N LEU A 40 -1.86 -6.06 -0.97
CA LEU A 40 -2.46 -6.05 -2.30
C LEU A 40 -2.03 -7.29 -3.10
N THR A 41 -0.74 -7.60 -3.15
CA THR A 41 -0.18 -8.69 -3.96
C THR A 41 -0.47 -10.06 -3.38
N ASN A 42 -0.41 -10.21 -2.06
CA ASN A 42 -0.44 -11.54 -1.43
C ASN A 42 -1.84 -11.96 -0.96
N ILE A 43 -2.78 -11.02 -0.85
CA ILE A 43 -4.12 -11.28 -0.31
C ILE A 43 -5.19 -10.81 -1.29
N VAL A 44 -5.21 -9.52 -1.62
CA VAL A 44 -6.37 -8.93 -2.31
C VAL A 44 -6.45 -9.36 -3.77
N LEU A 45 -5.34 -9.31 -4.52
CA LEU A 45 -5.32 -9.72 -5.93
C LEU A 45 -5.64 -11.21 -6.13
N PRO A 46 -5.00 -12.16 -5.41
CA PRO A 46 -5.32 -13.59 -5.55
C PRO A 46 -6.80 -13.88 -5.26
N LEU A 47 -7.35 -13.26 -4.22
CA LEU A 47 -8.76 -13.42 -3.88
C LEU A 47 -9.67 -12.84 -4.97
N LEU A 48 -9.40 -11.63 -5.48
CA LEU A 48 -10.19 -11.04 -6.57
C LEU A 48 -10.18 -11.91 -7.83
N GLU A 49 -9.02 -12.49 -8.20
CA GLU A 49 -8.94 -13.42 -9.32
C GLU A 49 -9.75 -14.69 -9.09
N LYS A 50 -9.67 -15.26 -7.89
CA LYS A 50 -10.46 -16.42 -7.48
C LYS A 50 -11.95 -16.13 -7.55
N PHE A 51 -12.38 -14.97 -7.08
CA PHE A 51 -13.80 -14.57 -7.13
C PHE A 51 -14.29 -14.24 -8.54
N GLY A 52 -13.41 -13.79 -9.43
CA GLY A 52 -13.73 -13.63 -10.85
C GLY A 52 -13.85 -14.96 -11.61
N LYS A 53 -13.06 -15.98 -11.22
CA LYS A 53 -13.02 -17.30 -11.87
C LYS A 53 -14.00 -18.31 -11.28
N SER A 54 -14.32 -18.22 -9.99
CA SER A 54 -15.18 -19.16 -9.26
C SER A 54 -16.58 -18.60 -8.99
N LYS A 55 -17.61 -19.48 -9.00
CA LYS A 55 -19.02 -19.14 -8.66
C LYS A 55 -19.28 -18.95 -7.17
N ILE A 56 -18.27 -18.62 -6.37
CA ILE A 56 -18.43 -18.48 -4.92
C ILE A 56 -17.77 -17.17 -4.51
N PRO A 57 -18.50 -16.04 -4.59
CA PRO A 57 -18.93 -15.41 -3.33
C PRO A 57 -20.29 -14.70 -3.39
N THR A 58 -20.82 -14.38 -2.21
CA THR A 58 -21.94 -13.46 -2.06
C THR A 58 -21.56 -12.06 -2.55
N ALA A 59 -22.50 -11.32 -3.16
CA ALA A 59 -22.27 -9.97 -3.68
C ALA A 59 -21.56 -9.02 -2.68
N LYS A 60 -21.80 -9.20 -1.38
CA LYS A 60 -21.17 -8.42 -0.30
C LYS A 60 -19.68 -8.69 -0.11
N GLY A 61 -19.22 -9.93 -0.35
CA GLY A 61 -17.80 -10.29 -0.23
C GLY A 61 -16.95 -9.68 -1.35
N MET A 62 -17.47 -9.69 -2.59
CA MET A 62 -16.85 -9.01 -3.73
C MET A 62 -16.77 -7.50 -3.50
N SER A 63 -17.88 -6.86 -3.11
CA SER A 63 -17.88 -5.41 -2.88
C SER A 63 -16.89 -4.97 -1.82
N TYR A 64 -16.67 -5.77 -0.76
CA TYR A 64 -15.65 -5.47 0.24
C TYR A 64 -14.23 -5.57 -0.34
N LEU A 65 -13.92 -6.64 -1.09
CA LEU A 65 -12.59 -6.82 -1.67
C LEU A 65 -12.27 -5.77 -2.73
N GLU A 66 -13.24 -5.40 -3.56
CA GLU A 66 -13.09 -4.29 -4.51
C GLU A 66 -12.86 -2.96 -3.80
N LEU A 67 -13.61 -2.69 -2.73
CA LEU A 67 -13.40 -1.51 -1.90
C LEU A 67 -11.98 -1.49 -1.29
N LYS A 68 -11.56 -2.61 -0.69
CA LYS A 68 -10.24 -2.78 -0.09
C LYS A 68 -9.13 -2.60 -1.13
N HIS A 69 -9.27 -3.23 -2.29
CA HIS A 69 -8.37 -3.06 -3.44
C HIS A 69 -8.22 -1.60 -3.82
N ASN A 70 -9.33 -0.90 -4.03
CA ASN A 70 -9.30 0.51 -4.45
C ASN A 70 -8.67 1.42 -3.40
N ILE A 71 -8.90 1.17 -2.11
CA ILE A 71 -8.26 1.93 -1.02
C ILE A 71 -6.75 1.70 -0.98
N LEU A 72 -6.30 0.43 -1.02
CA LEU A 72 -4.88 0.09 -1.02
C LEU A 72 -4.17 0.63 -2.27
N LEU A 73 -4.77 0.44 -3.44
CA LEU A 73 -4.23 0.94 -4.70
C LEU A 73 -4.15 2.47 -4.69
N SER A 74 -5.20 3.16 -4.24
CA SER A 74 -5.20 4.62 -4.13
C SER A 74 -4.10 5.11 -3.19
N TYR A 75 -3.87 4.43 -2.06
CA TYR A 75 -2.75 4.76 -1.18
C TYR A 75 -1.41 4.60 -1.89
N CYS A 76 -1.20 3.46 -2.54
CA CYS A 76 0.02 3.19 -3.28
C CYS A 76 0.28 4.23 -4.37
N THR A 77 -0.73 4.60 -5.15
CA THR A 77 -0.61 5.64 -6.18
C THR A 77 -0.27 7.00 -5.57
N ASN A 78 -0.96 7.42 -4.51
CA ASN A 78 -0.72 8.71 -3.88
C ASN A 78 0.68 8.78 -3.24
N VAL A 79 1.16 7.70 -2.61
CA VAL A 79 2.53 7.66 -2.06
C VAL A 79 3.55 7.69 -3.18
N SER A 80 3.40 6.86 -4.22
CA SER A 80 4.33 6.88 -5.37
C SER A 80 4.41 8.26 -6.02
N PHE A 81 3.28 8.95 -6.12
CA PHE A 81 3.23 10.31 -6.64
C PHE A 81 3.88 11.34 -5.70
N TYR A 82 3.63 11.26 -4.38
CA TYR A 82 4.33 12.08 -3.39
C TYR A 82 5.86 11.89 -3.46
N LEU A 83 6.32 10.63 -3.57
CA LEU A 83 7.74 10.29 -3.69
C LEU A 83 8.35 10.86 -4.98
N LEU A 84 7.59 10.83 -6.08
CA LEU A 84 8.00 11.43 -7.34
C LEU A 84 8.19 12.96 -7.19
N LEU A 85 7.26 13.67 -6.55
CA LEU A 85 7.37 15.11 -6.33
C LEU A 85 8.60 15.46 -5.49
N LYS A 86 8.81 14.74 -4.38
CA LYS A 86 10.00 14.89 -3.53
C LYS A 86 11.29 14.62 -4.31
N ALA A 87 11.32 13.59 -5.16
CA ALA A 87 12.49 13.26 -5.97
C ALA A 87 12.79 14.31 -7.05
N SER A 88 11.76 14.96 -7.60
CA SER A 88 11.88 16.10 -8.53
C SER A 88 12.35 17.39 -7.85
N GLY A 89 12.32 17.44 -6.51
CA GLY A 89 12.64 18.64 -5.73
C GLY A 89 11.51 19.68 -5.74
N GLU A 90 10.27 19.26 -6.03
CA GLU A 90 9.11 20.12 -5.92
C GLU A 90 8.70 20.27 -4.44
N ASP A 91 8.19 21.45 -4.10
CA ASP A 91 7.60 21.67 -2.78
C ASP A 91 6.25 20.97 -2.69
N VAL A 92 6.07 20.20 -1.62
CA VAL A 92 4.92 19.31 -1.44
C VAL A 92 3.99 19.83 -0.35
N GLU A 93 4.39 20.84 0.44
CA GLU A 93 3.61 21.33 1.60
C GLU A 93 2.17 21.74 1.24
N ASP A 94 2.00 22.43 0.12
CA ASP A 94 0.67 22.87 -0.37
C ASP A 94 0.08 21.94 -1.45
N HIS A 95 0.72 20.80 -1.73
CA HIS A 95 0.27 19.91 -2.78
C HIS A 95 -0.95 19.07 -2.33
N PRO A 96 -2.04 18.98 -3.12
CA PRO A 96 -3.26 18.24 -2.74
C PRO A 96 -3.05 16.76 -2.45
N VAL A 97 -1.91 16.18 -2.85
CA VAL A 97 -1.51 14.80 -2.55
C VAL A 97 -1.45 14.52 -1.05
N ILE A 98 -1.03 15.49 -0.23
CA ILE A 98 -1.00 15.33 1.24
C ILE A 98 -2.43 15.14 1.76
N SER A 99 -3.36 16.00 1.31
CA SER A 99 -4.77 15.88 1.65
C SER A 99 -5.38 14.56 1.19
N GLN A 100 -4.98 14.05 0.01
CA GLN A 100 -5.42 12.74 -0.48
C GLN A 100 -4.87 11.59 0.37
N LEU A 101 -3.59 11.60 0.74
CA LEU A 101 -2.98 10.60 1.62
C LEU A 101 -3.73 10.52 2.96
N VAL A 102 -4.02 11.66 3.58
CA VAL A 102 -4.79 11.71 4.82
C VAL A 102 -6.20 11.14 4.63
N ARG A 103 -6.89 11.50 3.54
CA ARG A 103 -8.23 10.95 3.23
C ARG A 103 -8.21 9.43 3.09
N VAL A 104 -7.24 8.89 2.36
CA VAL A 104 -7.10 7.44 2.18
C VAL A 104 -6.78 6.74 3.51
N GLN A 105 -5.92 7.32 4.35
CA GLN A 105 -5.67 6.80 5.71
C GLN A 105 -6.92 6.78 6.59
N ILE A 106 -7.79 7.80 6.47
CA ILE A 106 -9.09 7.81 7.17
C ILE A 106 -9.99 6.68 6.64
N MET A 107 -10.04 6.46 5.32
CA MET A 107 -10.79 5.34 4.75
C MET A 107 -10.29 3.99 5.26
N MET A 108 -8.98 3.79 5.34
CA MET A 108 -8.38 2.59 5.95
C MET A 108 -8.82 2.38 7.40
N LYS A 109 -8.83 3.45 8.21
CA LYS A 109 -9.31 3.39 9.60
C LYS A 109 -10.80 3.03 9.68
N ASN A 110 -11.61 3.55 8.76
CA ASN A 110 -13.05 3.29 8.74
C ASN A 110 -13.36 1.82 8.42
N ILE A 111 -12.59 1.18 7.55
CA ILE A 111 -12.78 -0.24 7.21
C ILE A 111 -12.08 -1.20 8.17
N ALA A 112 -11.12 -0.74 8.98
CA ALA A 112 -10.34 -1.58 9.89
C ALA A 112 -11.18 -2.51 10.82
N PRO A 113 -12.36 -2.13 11.34
CA PRO A 113 -13.20 -3.04 12.12
C PRO A 113 -13.74 -4.21 11.28
N LEU A 114 -14.03 -3.96 10.00
CA LEU A 114 -14.48 -4.97 9.06
C LEU A 114 -13.32 -5.88 8.64
N ASP A 115 -12.14 -5.31 8.40
CA ASP A 115 -10.91 -6.06 8.11
C ASP A 115 -10.64 -7.10 9.21
N LYS A 116 -10.75 -6.72 10.48
CA LYS A 116 -10.55 -7.63 11.62
C LYS A 116 -11.54 -8.81 11.62
N LYS A 117 -12.80 -8.57 11.26
CA LYS A 117 -13.83 -9.62 11.20
C LYS A 117 -13.57 -10.58 10.04
N LEU A 118 -13.10 -10.06 8.92
CA LEU A 118 -12.89 -10.83 7.69
C LEU A 118 -11.50 -11.46 7.61
N ALA A 119 -10.52 -11.00 8.38
CA ALA A 119 -9.13 -11.46 8.32
C ALA A 119 -8.98 -12.99 8.37
N LYS A 120 -9.72 -13.65 9.28
CA LYS A 120 -9.69 -15.11 9.39
C LYS A 120 -10.26 -15.77 8.14
N VAL A 121 -11.43 -15.31 7.69
CA VAL A 121 -12.12 -15.85 6.50
C VAL A 121 -11.25 -15.70 5.25
N LEU A 122 -10.65 -14.52 5.04
CA LEU A 122 -9.79 -14.26 3.90
C LEU A 122 -8.55 -15.16 3.92
N LYS A 123 -7.96 -15.39 5.10
CA LYS A 123 -6.83 -16.30 5.26
C LYS A 123 -7.20 -17.75 4.95
N ASP A 124 -8.34 -18.21 5.45
CA ASP A 124 -8.83 -19.58 5.19
C ASP A 124 -9.06 -19.78 3.68
N LEU A 125 -9.62 -18.79 2.98
CA LEU A 125 -9.85 -18.84 1.53
C LEU A 125 -8.56 -18.87 0.70
N LEU A 126 -7.49 -18.24 1.18
CA LEU A 126 -6.16 -18.28 0.55
C LEU A 126 -5.47 -19.64 0.75
N VAL A 127 -5.65 -20.30 1.90
CA VAL A 127 -5.05 -21.62 2.15
C VAL A 127 -5.69 -22.70 1.30
N LEU A 128 -7.02 -22.63 1.09
CA LEU A 128 -7.73 -23.52 0.17
C LEU A 128 -7.22 -23.42 -1.27
N ASP A 129 -6.65 -22.28 -1.66
CA ASP A 129 -6.07 -22.07 -2.99
C ASP A 129 -4.79 -22.88 -3.19
N LYS A 130 -3.89 -22.86 -2.20
CA LYS A 130 -2.60 -23.56 -2.27
C LYS A 130 -2.76 -25.08 -2.32
N GLY A 131 -3.78 -25.61 -1.64
CA GLY A 131 -4.10 -27.04 -1.70
C GLY A 131 -4.66 -27.49 -3.05
N GLU A 132 -5.36 -26.62 -3.78
CA GLU A 132 -5.89 -26.93 -5.12
C GLU A 132 -4.84 -26.82 -6.23
N GLU A 133 -3.78 -26.03 -6.03
CA GLU A 133 -2.63 -25.96 -6.95
C GLU A 133 -1.67 -27.15 -6.76
N GLU A 134 -1.40 -27.58 -5.53
CA GLU A 134 -0.54 -28.77 -5.24
C GLU A 134 -1.15 -30.11 -5.68
N GLU A 135 -2.48 -30.21 -5.81
CA GLU A 135 -3.14 -31.43 -6.35
C GLU A 135 -3.23 -31.46 -7.89
N ARG A 136 -2.86 -30.36 -8.57
CA ARG A 136 -2.91 -30.24 -10.04
C ARG A 136 -1.54 -30.28 -10.72
N GLU A 137 -0.45 -30.32 -9.95
CA GLU A 137 0.92 -30.61 -10.40
C GLU A 137 1.28 -32.09 -10.20
#